data_AF-A0AA39VLS8-F1
#
_entry.id   AF-A0AA39VLS8-F1
#
_cell.length_a   1.000
_cell.length_b   1.000
_cell.length_c   1.000
_cell.angle_alpha   90.00
_cell.angle_beta   90.00
_cell.angle_gamma   90.00
#
_symmetry.space_group_name_H-M   'P 1'
#
loop_
_entity.id
_entity.type
_entity.pdbx_description
1 polymer ?
#
loop_
_entity_poly.entity_id
_entity_poly.type
_entity_poly.pdbx_seq_one_letter_code
_entity_poly.pdbx_strand_id
1 'polypeptide(L)'
;MSGNGIGGEGASSTRPPLLIGVNYASWKGKMEAYVCQIHDRAWMAIEDGYTPPMMTLTGGGEEVPKPKAQWTLQEFEASKWNNKGMHTILCAMDDNQYKLIQTTRIAKEAWDILEMAHEGTEVVKDSKLKSSKHNLRPYG
;
A
#
# COMPACT_ATOMS: atom_id res chain seq x y z
N MET A 1 -37.05 -11.98 -30.73
CA MET A 1 -36.19 -10.83 -31.10
C MET A 1 -36.96 -9.59 -30.67
N SER A 2 -36.58 -8.80 -29.68
CA SER A 2 -35.28 -8.60 -29.05
C SER A 2 -35.52 -8.35 -27.56
N GLY A 3 -34.92 -9.18 -26.71
CA GLY A 3 -34.65 -8.83 -25.33
C GLY A 3 -33.19 -8.45 -25.26
N ASN A 4 -32.89 -7.28 -24.70
CA ASN A 4 -31.71 -7.05 -23.89
C ASN A 4 -31.92 -5.72 -23.16
N GLY A 5 -32.58 -5.83 -22.01
CA GLY A 5 -32.44 -4.84 -20.95
C GLY A 5 -31.02 -4.96 -20.42
N ILE A 6 -30.23 -3.90 -20.59
CA ILE A 6 -28.91 -3.78 -20.00
C ILE A 6 -29.14 -3.34 -18.56
N GLY A 7 -29.47 -4.31 -17.71
CA GLY A 7 -29.58 -4.14 -16.27
C GLY A 7 -28.46 -4.91 -15.60
N GLY A 8 -27.65 -4.23 -14.78
CA GLY A 8 -26.86 -4.88 -13.76
C GLY A 8 -25.40 -4.50 -13.63
N GLU A 9 -25.02 -3.22 -13.69
CA GLU A 9 -23.78 -2.77 -13.03
C GLU A 9 -24.08 -2.33 -11.58
N GLY A 10 -24.69 -3.25 -10.85
CA GLY A 10 -24.61 -3.28 -9.39
C GLY A 10 -23.53 -4.27 -8.99
N ALA A 11 -22.27 -4.04 -9.43
CA ALA A 11 -21.17 -4.87 -8.99
C ALA A 11 -20.95 -4.59 -7.51
N SER A 12 -21.45 -5.49 -6.67
CA SER A 12 -21.24 -5.50 -5.23
C SER A 12 -19.74 -5.36 -4.92
N SER A 13 -19.33 -4.16 -4.51
CA SER A 13 -17.95 -3.77 -4.16
C SER A 13 -17.49 -4.44 -2.87
N THR A 14 -17.40 -5.78 -2.87
CA THR A 14 -16.98 -6.57 -1.70
C THR A 14 -15.56 -7.10 -1.83
N ARG A 15 -14.99 -7.12 -3.05
CA ARG A 15 -13.62 -7.60 -3.28
C ARG A 15 -12.66 -6.43 -3.50
N PRO A 16 -11.45 -6.48 -2.93
CA PRO A 16 -10.42 -5.48 -3.21
C PRO A 16 -10.11 -5.41 -4.71
N PRO A 17 -9.84 -4.22 -5.27
CA PRO A 17 -9.39 -4.09 -6.64
C PRO A 17 -8.04 -4.81 -6.79
N LEU A 18 -7.96 -5.78 -7.70
CA LEU A 18 -6.70 -6.47 -7.96
C LEU A 18 -5.74 -5.54 -8.71
N LEU A 19 -4.48 -5.52 -8.28
CA LEU A 19 -3.41 -4.81 -8.96
C LEU A 19 -2.99 -5.58 -10.22
N ILE A 20 -3.74 -5.41 -11.30
CA ILE A 20 -3.47 -6.06 -12.59
C ILE A 20 -2.93 -5.07 -13.62
N GLY A 21 -1.77 -5.38 -14.20
CA GLY A 21 -1.20 -4.65 -15.33
C GLY A 21 -0.45 -3.37 -14.97
N VAL A 22 -0.44 -2.41 -15.90
CA VAL A 22 0.47 -1.24 -15.90
C VAL A 22 -0.10 0.03 -15.27
N ASN A 23 -1.40 0.08 -14.95
CA ASN A 23 -2.04 1.31 -14.48
C ASN A 23 -2.12 1.37 -12.95
N TYR A 24 -0.95 1.50 -12.32
CA TYR A 24 -0.83 1.65 -10.86
C TYR A 24 -1.62 2.85 -10.33
N ALA A 25 -1.59 4.00 -11.02
CA ALA A 25 -2.32 5.20 -10.64
C ALA A 25 -3.84 4.98 -10.55
N SER A 26 -4.43 4.27 -11.53
CA SER A 26 -5.86 3.92 -11.48
C SER A 26 -6.18 2.91 -10.37
N TRP A 27 -5.30 1.95 -10.13
CA TRP A 27 -5.46 1.01 -9.03
C TRP A 27 -5.40 1.72 -7.67
N LYS A 28 -4.43 2.63 -7.49
CA LYS A 28 -4.22 3.40 -6.26
C LYS A 28 -5.48 4.11 -5.81
N GLY A 29 -6.10 4.90 -6.70
CA GLY A 29 -7.34 5.62 -6.38
C GLY A 29 -8.54 4.70 -6.11
N LYS A 30 -8.64 3.54 -6.79
CA LYS A 30 -9.69 2.54 -6.51
C LYS A 30 -9.48 1.86 -5.16
N MET A 31 -8.22 1.59 -4.80
CA MET A 31 -7.84 0.93 -3.57
C MET A 31 -8.07 1.84 -2.37
N GLU A 32 -7.71 3.11 -2.48
CA GLU A 32 -8.05 4.16 -1.50
C GLU A 32 -9.55 4.21 -1.24
N ALA A 33 -10.37 4.36 -2.29
CA ALA A 33 -11.82 4.39 -2.15
C ALA A 33 -12.40 3.12 -1.51
N TYR A 34 -11.84 1.94 -1.83
CA TYR A 34 -12.25 0.67 -1.25
C TYR A 34 -11.91 0.56 0.25
N VAL A 35 -10.72 1.01 0.66
CA VAL A 35 -10.33 1.00 2.08
C VAL A 35 -11.19 1.98 2.88
N CYS A 36 -11.43 3.19 2.38
CA CYS A 36 -12.32 4.16 3.02
C CYS A 36 -13.76 3.62 3.14
N GLN A 37 -14.26 2.92 2.12
CA GLN A 37 -15.56 2.22 2.20
C GLN A 37 -15.59 1.17 3.33
N ILE A 38 -14.48 0.49 3.61
CA ILE A 38 -14.41 -0.46 4.73
C ILE A 38 -14.39 0.28 6.05
N HIS A 39 -13.43 1.19 6.23
CA HIS A 39 -13.29 2.02 7.42
C HIS A 39 -12.20 3.08 7.24
N ASP A 40 -12.52 4.36 7.43
CA ASP A 40 -11.57 5.48 7.26
C ASP A 40 -10.29 5.32 8.10
N ARG A 41 -10.41 4.84 9.35
CA ARG A 41 -9.23 4.57 10.21
C ARG A 41 -8.26 3.53 9.63
N ALA A 42 -8.71 2.62 8.78
CA ALA A 42 -7.82 1.68 8.12
C ALA A 42 -6.99 2.37 7.02
N TRP A 43 -7.59 3.36 6.33
CA TRP A 43 -6.86 4.21 5.39
C TRP A 43 -5.86 5.11 6.12
N MET A 44 -6.28 5.77 7.21
CA MET A 44 -5.37 6.56 8.05
C MET A 44 -4.17 5.74 8.53
N ALA A 45 -4.38 4.48 8.94
CA ALA A 45 -3.26 3.61 9.33
C ALA A 45 -2.32 3.23 8.17
N ILE A 46 -2.82 3.24 6.92
CA ILE A 46 -2.00 3.06 5.71
C ILE A 46 -1.27 4.35 5.35
N GLU A 47 -1.87 5.52 5.54
CA GLU A 47 -1.32 6.82 5.14
C GLU A 47 -0.36 7.40 6.19
N ASP A 48 -0.81 7.49 7.45
CA ASP A 48 -0.06 8.05 8.57
C ASP A 48 0.94 7.02 9.16
N GLY A 49 0.67 5.74 8.93
CA GLY A 49 1.44 4.63 9.45
C GLY A 49 1.09 4.23 10.89
N TYR A 50 1.77 3.19 11.34
CA TYR A 50 1.59 2.60 12.65
C TYR A 50 2.93 2.45 13.34
N THR A 51 3.03 3.00 14.54
CA THR A 51 4.18 2.79 15.42
C THR A 51 3.83 1.70 16.43
N PRO A 52 4.58 0.58 16.47
CA PRO A 52 4.41 -0.44 17.49
C PRO A 52 4.60 0.17 18.89
N PRO A 53 3.72 -0.14 19.86
CA PRO A 53 3.90 0.30 21.23
C PRO A 53 5.24 -0.16 21.81
N MET A 54 6.07 0.79 22.23
CA MET A 54 7.34 0.56 22.91
C MET A 54 7.22 0.97 24.38
N MET A 55 8.07 0.39 25.23
CA MET A 55 8.23 0.81 26.62
C MET A 55 9.71 0.99 26.94
N THR A 56 10.01 1.99 27.76
CA THR A 56 11.36 2.21 28.28
C THR A 56 11.60 1.30 29.47
N LEU A 57 12.69 0.53 29.45
CA LEU A 57 13.11 -0.26 30.60
C LEU A 57 13.48 0.66 31.77
N THR A 58 13.22 0.19 33.00
CA THR A 58 13.55 0.89 34.23
C THR A 58 15.07 1.07 34.30
N GLY A 59 15.56 2.31 34.08
CA GLY A 59 16.98 2.58 33.86
C GLY A 59 17.28 3.45 32.64
N GLY A 60 16.27 3.74 31.80
CA GLY A 60 16.29 4.88 30.86
C GLY A 60 17.10 4.72 29.58
N GLY A 61 17.71 3.54 29.33
CA GLY A 61 18.62 3.35 28.20
C GLY A 61 18.05 2.60 27.00
N GLU A 62 17.08 1.70 27.21
CA GLU A 62 16.63 0.76 26.17
C GLU A 62 15.10 0.77 26.04
N GLU A 63 14.64 0.96 24.81
CA GLU A 63 13.24 0.82 24.42
C GLU A 63 13.02 -0.59 23.89
N VAL A 64 12.07 -1.30 24.49
CA VAL A 64 11.69 -2.65 24.09
C VAL A 64 10.21 -2.68 23.68
N PRO A 65 9.81 -3.62 22.82
CA PRO A 65 8.41 -3.81 22.49
C PRO A 65 7.56 -4.01 23.75
N LYS A 66 6.55 -3.15 23.91
CA LYS A 66 5.65 -3.20 25.05
C LYS A 66 4.84 -4.50 25.00
N PRO A 67 4.78 -5.30 26.09
CA PRO A 67 3.93 -6.48 26.14
C PRO A 67 2.47 -6.13 25.87
N LYS A 68 1.76 -6.94 25.05
CA LYS A 68 0.34 -6.71 24.73
C LYS A 68 -0.56 -6.56 25.95
N ALA A 69 -0.24 -7.22 27.06
CA ALA A 69 -1.00 -7.11 28.30
C ALA A 69 -0.99 -5.69 28.91
N GLN A 70 -0.01 -4.87 28.55
CA GLN A 70 0.13 -3.48 29.02
C GLN A 70 -0.35 -2.46 27.99
N TRP A 71 -0.87 -2.91 26.85
CA TRP A 71 -1.33 -2.00 25.82
C TRP A 71 -2.58 -1.25 26.28
N THR A 72 -2.63 0.05 25.99
CA THR A 72 -3.83 0.87 26.15
C THR A 72 -4.85 0.51 25.09
N LEU A 73 -6.11 0.90 25.31
CA LEU A 73 -7.16 0.70 24.31
C LEU A 73 -6.81 1.35 22.96
N GLN A 74 -6.17 2.53 22.99
CA GLN A 74 -5.74 3.24 21.79
C GLN A 74 -4.63 2.49 21.04
N GLU A 75 -3.65 1.92 21.75
CA GLU A 75 -2.58 1.10 21.17
C GLU A 75 -3.14 -0.16 20.50
N PHE A 76 -4.14 -0.80 21.13
CA PHE A 76 -4.87 -1.92 20.53
C PHE A 76 -5.66 -1.50 19.29
N GLU A 77 -6.38 -0.37 19.34
CA GLU A 77 -7.12 0.14 18.19
C GLU A 77 -6.19 0.46 17.02
N ALA A 78 -5.08 1.16 17.26
CA ALA A 78 -4.09 1.48 16.23
C ALA A 78 -3.53 0.20 15.56
N SER A 79 -3.17 -0.81 16.37
CA SER A 79 -2.70 -2.10 15.85
C SER A 79 -3.78 -2.83 15.04
N LYS A 80 -5.05 -2.77 15.49
CA LYS A 80 -6.18 -3.36 14.76
C LYS A 80 -6.35 -2.71 13.38
N TRP A 81 -6.27 -1.39 13.30
CA TRP A 81 -6.41 -0.67 12.02
C TRP A 81 -5.24 -0.92 11.09
N ASN A 82 -4.01 -0.96 11.60
CA ASN A 82 -2.84 -1.40 10.83
C ASN A 82 -3.03 -2.80 10.25
N ASN A 83 -3.43 -3.78 11.07
CA ASN A 83 -3.66 -5.14 10.62
C ASN A 83 -4.78 -5.23 9.57
N LYS A 84 -5.83 -4.41 9.71
CA LYS A 84 -6.91 -4.32 8.73
C LYS A 84 -6.41 -3.75 7.41
N GLY A 85 -5.64 -2.67 7.44
CA GLY A 85 -5.01 -2.08 6.26
C GLY A 85 -4.10 -3.07 5.55
N MET A 86 -3.20 -3.72 6.30
CA MET A 86 -2.28 -4.75 5.79
C MET A 86 -3.05 -5.90 5.13
N HIS A 87 -4.09 -6.42 5.78
CA HIS A 87 -4.90 -7.50 5.22
C HIS A 87 -5.59 -7.08 3.92
N THR A 88 -6.16 -5.88 3.87
CA THR A 88 -6.80 -5.35 2.66
C THR A 88 -5.79 -5.23 1.52
N ILE A 89 -4.60 -4.69 1.79
CA ILE A 89 -3.47 -4.61 0.84
C ILE A 89 -3.11 -5.99 0.30
N LEU A 90 -2.92 -6.99 1.18
CA LEU A 90 -2.56 -8.34 0.78
C LEU A 90 -3.62 -9.04 -0.08
N CYS A 91 -4.91 -8.82 0.21
CA CYS A 91 -6.01 -9.38 -0.58
C CYS A 91 -6.15 -8.74 -1.98
N ALA A 92 -5.51 -7.61 -2.22
CA ALA A 92 -5.51 -6.89 -3.50
C ALA A 92 -4.33 -7.27 -4.42
N MET A 93 -3.45 -8.17 -3.98
CA MET A 93 -2.19 -8.51 -4.66
C MET A 93 -2.22 -9.84 -5.40
N ASP A 94 -1.38 -9.93 -6.44
CA ASP A 94 -0.94 -11.21 -6.98
C ASP A 94 0.34 -11.71 -6.31
N ASP A 95 0.71 -12.96 -6.59
CA ASP A 95 1.86 -13.63 -5.96
C ASP A 95 3.19 -12.89 -6.15
N ASN A 96 3.33 -12.09 -7.21
CA ASN A 96 4.56 -11.33 -7.46
C ASN A 96 4.65 -10.10 -6.56
N GLN A 97 3.57 -9.33 -6.38
CA GLN A 97 3.61 -8.19 -5.45
C GLN A 97 3.58 -8.64 -4.00
N TYR A 98 2.93 -9.78 -3.70
CA TYR A 98 3.00 -10.37 -2.36
C TYR A 98 4.45 -10.59 -1.91
N LYS A 99 5.31 -11.12 -2.79
CA LYS A 99 6.74 -11.34 -2.50
C LYS A 99 7.50 -10.06 -2.16
N LEU A 100 7.07 -8.90 -2.66
CA LEU A 100 7.70 -7.61 -2.38
C LEU A 100 7.46 -7.16 -0.93
N ILE A 101 6.28 -7.44 -0.38
CA ILE A 101 5.85 -6.93 0.92
C ILE A 101 5.69 -8.02 2.00
N GLN A 102 6.00 -9.28 1.69
CA GLN A 102 5.79 -10.43 2.59
C GLN A 102 6.50 -10.31 3.96
N THR A 103 7.61 -9.58 4.01
CA THR A 103 8.39 -9.35 5.24
C THR A 103 7.83 -8.21 6.09
N THR A 104 7.00 -7.37 5.50
CA THR A 104 6.50 -6.15 6.13
C THR A 104 5.32 -6.45 7.05
N ARG A 105 5.21 -5.70 8.14
CA ARG A 105 4.13 -5.82 9.13
C ARG A 105 3.37 -4.51 9.37
N ILE A 106 3.87 -3.41 8.81
CA ILE A 106 3.29 -2.08 8.87
C ILE A 106 2.62 -1.79 7.52
N ALA A 107 1.33 -1.43 7.54
CA ALA A 107 0.54 -1.23 6.33
C ALA A 107 1.11 -0.09 5.46
N LYS A 108 1.58 0.99 6.08
CA LYS A 108 2.28 2.11 5.41
C LYS A 108 3.53 1.65 4.67
N GLU A 109 4.42 0.92 5.33
CA GLU A 109 5.64 0.39 4.68
C GLU A 109 5.29 -0.51 3.49
N ALA A 110 4.26 -1.34 3.64
CA ALA A 110 3.81 -2.22 2.56
C ALA A 110 3.28 -1.39 1.38
N TRP A 111 2.51 -0.34 1.66
CA TRP A 111 2.02 0.60 0.65
C TRP A 111 3.16 1.33 -0.07
N ASP A 112 4.13 1.86 0.69
CA ASP A 112 5.28 2.61 0.17
C ASP A 112 6.18 1.74 -0.73
N ILE A 113 6.36 0.46 -0.38
CA ILE A 113 7.11 -0.49 -1.21
C ILE A 113 6.40 -0.69 -2.56
N LEU A 114 5.07 -0.73 -2.58
CA LEU A 114 4.31 -0.84 -3.84
C LEU A 114 4.43 0.43 -4.66
N GLU A 115 4.28 1.60 -4.03
CA GLU A 115 4.47 2.89 -4.70
C GLU A 115 5.85 2.94 -5.34
N MET A 116 6.91 2.60 -4.59
CA MET A 116 8.28 2.57 -5.09
C MET A 116 8.48 1.56 -6.21
N ALA A 117 7.91 0.35 -6.10
CA ALA A 117 8.05 -0.69 -7.12
C ALA A 117 7.35 -0.31 -8.44
N HIS A 118 6.24 0.41 -8.38
CA HIS A 118 5.48 0.76 -9.58
C HIS A 118 5.86 2.13 -10.16
N GLU A 119 6.04 3.16 -9.32
CA GLU A 119 6.41 4.53 -9.74
C GLU A 119 7.92 4.69 -9.95
N GLY A 120 8.75 4.04 -9.12
CA GLY A 120 10.22 4.04 -9.27
C GLY A 120 10.68 3.36 -10.56
N THR A 121 9.91 2.39 -11.07
CA THR A 121 10.18 1.75 -12.36
C THR A 121 9.93 2.68 -13.55
N GLU A 122 9.06 3.69 -13.41
CA GLU A 122 8.81 4.67 -14.47
C GLU A 122 9.94 5.71 -14.57
N VAL A 123 10.50 6.16 -13.44
CA VAL A 123 11.62 7.13 -13.41
C VAL A 123 12.92 6.56 -14.00
N VAL A 124 13.19 5.27 -13.78
CA VAL A 124 14.37 4.59 -14.36
C VAL A 124 14.21 4.37 -15.87
N LYS A 125 12.98 4.18 -16.37
CA LYS A 125 12.70 4.09 -17.81
C LYS A 125 12.89 5.44 -18.51
N ASP A 126 12.48 6.55 -17.90
CA ASP A 126 12.68 7.90 -18.48
C ASP A 126 14.16 8.33 -18.45
N SER A 127 14.91 7.89 -17.43
CA SER A 127 16.35 8.20 -17.30
C SER A 127 17.23 7.51 -18.34
N LYS A 128 16.75 6.41 -18.95
CA LYS A 128 17.50 5.71 -20.02
C LYS A 128 17.30 6.33 -21.41
N LEU A 129 16.32 7.22 -21.59
CA LEU A 129 16.05 7.87 -22.88
C LEU A 129 16.84 9.18 -23.09
N LYS A 130 17.29 9.84 -22.01
CA LYS A 130 18.02 11.12 -22.10
C LYS A 130 19.54 10.99 -22.32
N SER A 131 20.08 9.77 -22.29
CA SER A 131 21.52 9.51 -22.46
C SER A 131 21.98 9.29 -23.91
N SER A 132 21.07 9.25 -24.90
CA SER A 132 21.43 8.95 -26.31
C SER A 132 21.21 10.09 -27.31
N LYS A 133 20.98 11.33 -26.87
CA LYS A 133 20.86 12.49 -27.79
C LYS A 133 21.95 13.55 -27.68
N HIS A 134 22.99 13.33 -26.87
CA HIS A 134 24.07 14.32 -26.68
C HIS A 134 25.45 13.85 -27.17
N ASN A 135 25.51 13.08 -28.27
CA ASN A 135 26.76 12.65 -28.90
C ASN A 135 26.87 12.94 -30.41
N LEU A 136 26.12 13.92 -30.92
CA LEU A 136 26.50 14.52 -32.20
C LEU A 136 27.60 15.57 -31.92
N ARG A 137 28.85 15.10 -32.04
CA ARG A 137 30.07 15.92 -32.08
C ARG A 137 29.92 17.05 -33.11
N PRO A 138 30.45 18.25 -32.87
CA PRO A 138 30.96 19.07 -33.95
C PRO A 138 32.41 18.63 -34.24
N TYR A 139 32.62 18.05 -35.42
CA TYR A 139 33.93 18.06 -36.09
C TYR A 139 34.03 19.33 -36.91
N GLY A 140 35.21 19.95 -36.89
CA GLY A 140 35.62 20.98 -37.86
C GLY A 140 35.74 22.35 -37.25
#